data_AF-A0A7W1L760-F1
#
_entry.id   AF-A0A7W1L760-F1
#
_cell.length_a   1.000
_cell.length_b   1.000
_cell.length_c   1.000
_cell.angle_alpha   90.00
_cell.angle_beta   90.00
_cell.angle_gamma   90.00
#
_symmetry.space_group_name_H-M   'P 1'
#
loop_
_entity.id
_entity.type
_entity.pdbx_description
1 polymer ?
#
loop_
_entity_poly.entity_id
_entity_poly.type
_entity_poly.pdbx_seq_one_letter_code
_entity_poly.pdbx_strand_id
1 'polypeptide(L)' 'MKRLSALASVLLCAGLALVPAGSAWSQGRPGLLPDFTELYEKMGPAVVSIDVTQRTRRGRPMPELSEDDPFY' A
#
# COMPACT_ATOMS: atom_id res chain seq x y z
N MET A 1 4.79 -19.89 -40.76
CA MET A 1 5.08 -19.52 -39.36
C MET A 1 4.36 -18.25 -38.88
N LYS A 2 4.35 -17.14 -39.63
CA LYS A 2 3.71 -15.87 -39.21
C LYS A 2 2.18 -15.98 -38.94
N ARG A 3 1.45 -16.78 -39.73
CA ARG A 3 0.01 -17.03 -39.54
C ARG A 3 -0.31 -17.83 -38.27
N LEU A 4 0.63 -18.67 -37.83
CA LEU A 4 0.50 -19.50 -36.62
C LEU A 4 0.69 -18.65 -35.36
N SER A 5 1.64 -17.70 -35.41
CA SER A 5 1.87 -16.70 -34.37
C SER A 5 0.68 -15.75 -34.21
N ALA A 6 0.06 -15.31 -35.31
CA ALA A 6 -1.16 -14.50 -35.27
C ALA A 6 -2.34 -15.23 -34.61
N LEU A 7 -2.53 -16.52 -34.90
CA LEU A 7 -3.60 -17.32 -34.30
C LEU A 7 -3.37 -17.54 -32.80
N ALA A 8 -2.12 -17.81 -32.40
CA ALA A 8 -1.75 -17.94 -30.98
C ALA A 8 -1.97 -16.64 -30.20
N SER A 9 -1.72 -15.49 -30.84
CA SER A 9 -1.95 -14.16 -30.26
C SER A 9 -3.44 -13.89 -30.01
N VAL A 10 -4.29 -14.26 -30.97
CA VAL A 10 -5.76 -14.10 -30.84
C VAL A 10 -6.32 -15.01 -29.75
N LEU A 11 -5.85 -16.26 -29.66
CA LEU A 11 -6.26 -17.20 -28.62
C LEU A 11 -5.82 -16.75 -27.22
N LEU A 12 -4.63 -16.15 -27.09
CA LEU A 12 -4.15 -15.60 -25.82
C LEU A 12 -4.98 -14.40 -25.36
N CYS A 13 -5.33 -13.48 -26.27
CA CYS A 13 -6.20 -12.34 -25.96
C CYS A 13 -7.63 -12.78 -25.62
N ALA A 14 -8.16 -13.81 -26.29
CA ALA A 14 -9.49 -14.35 -25.99
C ALA A 14 -9.53 -15.07 -24.62
N GLY A 15 -8.43 -15.71 -24.21
CA GLY A 15 -8.32 -16.36 -22.91
C GLY A 15 -8.29 -15.39 -21.72
N LEU A 16 -7.71 -14.19 -21.90
CA LEU A 16 -7.68 -13.14 -20.87
C LEU A 16 -9.07 -12.55 -20.57
N ALA A 17 -10.01 -12.61 -21.51
CA ALA A 17 -11.37 -12.10 -21.30
C ALA A 17 -12.25 -13.04 -20.44
N LEU A 18 -11.80 -14.28 -20.19
CA LEU A 18 -12.57 -15.31 -19.48
C LEU A 18 -11.99 -15.67 -18.10
N VAL A 19 -11.01 -14.90 -17.61
CA VAL A 19 -10.61 -14.99 -16.21
C VAL A 19 -11.74 -14.39 -15.39
N PRO A 20 -12.44 -15.15 -14.52
CA PRO A 20 -13.37 -14.54 -13.58
C PRO A 20 -12.53 -13.56 -12.78
N ALA A 21 -12.85 -12.27 -12.88
CA ALA A 21 -12.22 -11.25 -12.06
C ALA A 21 -12.42 -11.67 -10.61
N GLY A 22 -11.39 -12.32 -10.05
CA GLY A 22 -11.30 -12.69 -8.66
C GLY A 22 -11.63 -11.43 -7.91
N SER A 23 -12.80 -11.47 -7.30
CA SER A 23 -13.51 -10.37 -6.71
C SER A 23 -12.56 -9.38 -6.05
N ALA A 24 -12.37 -8.23 -6.69
CA ALA A 24 -11.66 -7.09 -6.16
C ALA A 24 -12.51 -6.46 -5.04
N TRP A 25 -12.59 -7.14 -3.89
CA TRP A 25 -13.22 -6.64 -2.67
C TRP A 25 -12.33 -5.60 -2.00
N SER A 26 -11.94 -4.55 -2.72
CA SER A 26 -11.27 -3.40 -2.07
C SER A 26 -11.62 -2.06 -2.69
N GLN A 27 -12.51 -2.02 -3.66
CA GLN A 27 -13.08 -0.77 -4.14
C GLN A 27 -14.46 -0.65 -3.51
N GLY A 28 -14.56 0.22 -2.50
CA GLY A 28 -15.78 0.46 -1.73
C GLY A 28 -16.99 0.48 -2.65
N ARG A 29 -17.98 -0.38 -2.39
CA ARG A 29 -19.16 -0.47 -3.25
C ARG A 29 -19.85 0.89 -3.21
N PRO A 30 -20.18 1.52 -4.36
CA PRO A 30 -20.97 2.73 -4.36
C PRO A 30 -22.30 2.45 -3.65
N GLY A 31 -22.53 3.12 -2.51
CA GLY A 31 -23.69 2.92 -1.63
C GLY A 31 -23.47 2.01 -0.41
N LEU A 32 -22.29 1.42 -0.22
CA LEU A 32 -21.91 0.66 0.99
C LEU A 32 -20.71 1.29 1.71
N LEU A 33 -20.48 2.59 1.52
CA LEU A 33 -19.50 3.31 2.32
C LEU A 33 -20.19 3.70 3.64
N PRO A 34 -19.61 3.37 4.81
CA PRO A 34 -20.15 3.81 6.08
C PRO A 34 -20.23 5.34 6.15
N ASP A 35 -21.23 5.85 6.86
CA ASP A 35 -21.26 7.27 7.23
C ASP A 35 -20.29 7.50 8.39
N PHE A 36 -19.28 8.35 8.17
CA PHE A 36 -18.26 8.68 9.16
C PHE A 36 -18.53 10.02 9.85
N THR A 37 -19.67 10.68 9.59
CA THR A 37 -19.99 11.99 10.15
C THR A 37 -19.98 11.98 11.68
N GLU A 38 -20.66 11.02 12.31
CA GLU A 38 -20.71 10.90 13.77
C GLU A 38 -19.33 10.60 14.38
N LEU A 39 -18.53 9.78 13.71
CA LEU A 39 -17.17 9.46 14.15
C LEU A 39 -16.27 10.70 14.07
N TYR A 40 -16.40 11.47 13.00
CA TYR A 40 -15.64 12.71 12.81
C TYR A 40 -15.98 13.75 13.87
N GLU A 41 -17.26 13.95 14.18
CA GLU A 41 -17.69 14.89 15.21
C GLU A 41 -17.18 14.51 16.60
N LYS A 42 -17.17 13.21 16.93
CA LYS A 42 -16.72 12.71 18.23
C LYS A 42 -15.20 12.66 18.37
N MET A 43 -14.51 12.25 17.30
CA MET A 43 -13.07 11.92 17.35
C MET A 43 -12.18 12.94 16.64
N GLY A 44 -12.74 13.91 15.92
CA GLY A 44 -11.97 14.97 15.24
C GLY A 44 -10.93 15.65 16.13
N PRO A 45 -11.27 16.06 17.38
CA PRO A 45 -10.32 16.68 18.30
C PRO A 45 -9.19 15.76 18.78
N ALA A 46 -9.33 14.44 18.63
CA ALA A 46 -8.31 13.47 19.04
C ALA A 46 -7.21 13.28 17.99
N VAL A 47 -7.38 13.79 16.76
CA VAL A 47 -6.41 13.67 15.67
C VAL A 47 -5.53 14.92 15.63
N VAL A 48 -4.23 14.74 15.83
CA VAL A 48 -3.24 15.82 15.79
C VAL A 48 -2.19 15.58 14.69
N SER A 49 -1.74 16.66 14.06
CA SER A 49 -0.59 16.62 13.14
C SER A 49 0.70 16.62 13.95
N ILE A 50 1.58 15.64 13.71
CA ILE A 50 2.85 15.52 14.41
C ILE A 50 3.98 15.73 13.41
N ASP A 51 4.68 16.85 13.57
CA ASP A 51 5.89 17.14 12.81
C ASP A 51 7.14 16.78 13.63
N VAL A 52 7.93 15.84 13.12
CA VAL A 52 9.15 15.38 13.79
C VAL A 52 10.37 16.03 13.14
N THR A 53 11.10 16.84 13.90
CA THR A 53 12.42 17.36 13.50
C THR A 53 13.52 16.62 14.23
N GLN A 54 14.31 15.81 13.51
CA GLN A 54 15.48 15.14 14.07
C GLN A 54 16.74 15.96 13.81
N ARG A 55 17.40 16.39 14.89
CA ARG A 55 18.71 17.05 14.81
C ARG A 55 19.81 16.00 14.90
N THR A 56 20.36 15.59 13.76
CA THR A 56 21.58 14.77 13.75
C THR A 56 22.78 15.59 14.24
N ARG A 57 23.43 15.16 15.32
CA ARG A 57 24.72 15.73 15.73
C ARG A 57 25.80 15.12 14.84
N ARG A 58 26.00 15.69 13.65
CA ARG A 58 27.19 15.39 12.83
C ARG A 58 28.43 15.81 13.64
N GLY A 59 29.17 14.82 14.14
CA GLY A 59 30.40 15.03 14.91
C GLY A 59 30.46 14.44 16.32
N ARG A 60 29.49 13.63 16.77
CA ARG A 60 29.78 12.71 17.90
C ARG A 60 30.46 11.47 17.30
N PRO A 61 31.68 11.08 17.71
CA PRO A 61 32.14 9.73 17.43
C PRO A 61 31.06 8.77 17.93
N MET A 62 30.67 7.82 17.10
CA MET A 62 29.74 6.77 17.49
C MET A 62 30.24 6.22 18.84
N PRO A 63 29.41 6.19 19.91
CA PRO A 63 29.76 5.37 21.06
C PRO A 63 30.01 3.96 20.51
N GLU A 64 31.11 3.32 20.89
CA GLU A 64 31.32 1.93 20.48
C GLU A 64 30.12 1.12 20.97
N LEU A 65 29.27 0.74 20.02
CA LEU A 65 28.12 -0.09 20.26
C LEU A 65 28.70 -1.47 20.54
N SER A 66 28.42 -2.03 21.72
CA SER A 66 28.91 -3.35 22.08
C SER A 66 28.32 -4.38 21.11
N GLU A 67 29.14 -5.31 20.60
CA GLU A 67 28.67 -6.40 19.72
C GLU A 67 27.61 -7.30 20.39
N ASP A 68 27.57 -7.28 21.73
CA ASP A 68 26.59 -7.98 22.56
C ASP A 68 25.31 -7.17 22.85
N ASP A 69 25.15 -5.96 22.28
CA ASP A 69 23.95 -5.14 22.48
C ASP A 69 22.80 -5.62 21.55
N PRO A 70 21.58 -5.87 22.06
CA PRO A 70 20.42 -6.21 21.21
C PRO A 70 20.01 -5.11 20.23
N PHE A 71 20.53 -3.89 20.40
CA PHE A 71 20.37 -2.77 19.48
C PHE A 71 21.59 -2.54 18.57
N TYR A 72 22.57 -3.47 18.54
CA TYR A 72 23.68 -3.48 17.57
C TYR A 72 23.19 -3.61 16.12
#